data_AF-A0A1L0BTQ3-F1
#
_entry.id   AF-A0A1L0BTQ3-F1
#
_cell.length_a   1.000
_cell.length_b   1.000
_cell.length_c   1.000
_cell.angle_alpha   90.00
_cell.angle_beta   90.00
_cell.angle_gamma   90.00
#
_symmetry.space_group_name_H-M   'P 1'
#
loop_
_entity.id
_entity.type
_entity.pdbx_description
1 polymer ?
#
loop_
_entity_poly.entity_id
_entity_poly.type
_entity_poly.pdbx_seq_one_letter_code
_entity_poly.pdbx_strand_id
1 'polypeptide(L)'
;MVRVLNFKVPLTSQKTPIAAVRSDRSATWELMKQLGPCDSNRPSPPTPQEELVLAAFNKPPDSLLELPEASALPLPFTYHSTVNGDVTYLSQPRLSVSKLLTNTYCELRKYYEIYAGLPSIDSGRLREGRNYHQHLEDQTHAQVNEETLISIIDEELEHFLEEEQALLTKNSWGRYLGEQWIEHGLVRLLFVAEKHFAREINVHGFINFYNGKLATTAEELLLAVLVNGIADIVKIDQSNANKPYRSTIARDEGLSKFIEDLRLQLEILRLNKLRLVDLSEEIPKAKEVVTKLSNEGKYFLHVRDVKTRADDLFPPYQLVMTAARDQCLYYARFFDNLSQSTEFAYASHLENARRRGVEIDEPLGVAWALRIIIAQFPVLAQDMKKLARGEPIGCDEFDEYQKSGGSTTKVEGEAQFSLSNFVTEARFREMLALFYGDSKEIMEMDILDLFQPWRYPVTIRYFAARAAQAYNIFESFEPASVCIEYHNARSLSIFGFKHYPFDLKLIEQHMDKASKFWSGQRPPKETNDLTMCRRCDFRTRCPAINKPVDTLAGDAIYKLLEM
;
A
#
# COMPACT_ATOMS: atom_id res chain seq x y z
N MET A 1 61.72 34.06 31.69
CA MET A 1 61.71 32.65 32.19
C MET A 1 61.10 31.79 31.11
N VAL A 2 61.93 31.00 30.42
CA VAL A 2 61.53 30.18 29.27
C VAL A 2 60.99 28.85 29.79
N ARG A 3 59.72 28.54 29.48
CA ARG A 3 59.11 27.23 29.80
C ARG A 3 59.56 26.21 28.76
N VAL A 4 60.32 25.21 29.19
CA VAL A 4 60.69 24.05 28.38
C VAL A 4 59.58 23.01 28.50
N LEU A 5 58.96 22.66 27.38
CA LEU A 5 58.01 21.54 27.28
C LEU A 5 58.78 20.29 26.84
N ASN A 6 58.83 19.28 27.71
CA ASN A 6 59.38 17.97 27.39
C ASN A 6 58.28 17.08 26.83
N PHE A 7 58.39 16.68 25.56
CA PHE A 7 57.54 15.66 24.96
C PHE A 7 58.23 14.29 25.06
N LYS A 8 57.55 13.29 25.62
CA LYS A 8 57.93 11.89 25.46
C LYS A 8 57.39 11.42 24.11
N VAL A 9 58.30 11.22 23.15
CA VAL A 9 58.00 10.50 21.91
C VAL A 9 57.75 9.03 22.29
N PRO A 10 56.59 8.44 21.96
CA PRO A 10 56.41 7.01 22.14
C PRO A 10 57.48 6.28 21.35
N LEU A 11 58.14 5.30 21.95
CA LEU A 11 59.04 4.38 21.24
C LEU A 11 58.28 3.86 20.03
N THR A 12 58.72 4.27 18.85
CA THR A 12 58.26 3.75 17.57
C THR A 12 58.38 2.24 17.68
N SER A 13 57.24 1.56 17.75
CA SER A 13 57.21 0.13 17.52
C SER A 13 57.92 -0.08 16.19
N GLN A 14 59.11 -0.67 16.23
CA GLN A 14 59.77 -1.14 15.03
C GLN A 14 58.70 -1.93 14.30
N LYS A 15 58.24 -1.40 13.15
CA LYS A 15 57.35 -2.14 12.27
C LYS A 15 58.12 -3.42 11.99
N THR A 16 57.64 -4.52 12.56
CA THR A 16 58.05 -5.86 12.19
C THR A 16 58.07 -5.85 10.66
N PRO A 17 59.17 -6.29 10.01
CA PRO A 17 59.17 -6.37 8.56
C PRO A 17 57.88 -7.07 8.18
N ILE A 18 57.01 -6.38 7.43
CA ILE A 18 55.77 -6.98 6.93
C ILE A 18 56.27 -8.20 6.19
N ALA A 19 56.02 -9.38 6.76
CA ALA A 19 56.40 -10.62 6.13
C ALA A 19 55.87 -10.52 4.71
N ALA A 20 56.76 -10.64 3.72
CA ALA A 20 56.36 -10.62 2.33
C ALA A 20 55.13 -11.52 2.23
N VAL A 21 53.98 -10.92 1.85
CA VAL A 21 52.72 -11.64 1.73
C VAL A 21 53.04 -12.78 0.78
N ARG A 22 53.27 -13.97 1.34
CA ARG A 22 53.38 -15.18 0.55
C ARG A 22 52.00 -15.30 -0.02
N SER A 23 51.85 -14.90 -1.28
CA SER A 23 50.72 -15.24 -2.12
C SER A 23 50.42 -16.69 -1.79
N ASP A 24 49.35 -16.90 -1.02
CA ASP A 24 48.90 -18.23 -0.76
C ASP A 24 48.32 -18.68 -2.09
N ARG A 25 49.18 -19.29 -2.90
CA ARG A 25 48.80 -19.84 -4.19
C ARG A 25 47.60 -20.76 -4.03
N SER A 26 47.35 -21.37 -2.87
CA SER A 26 46.15 -22.19 -2.65
C SER A 26 44.87 -21.35 -2.50
N ALA A 27 44.89 -20.24 -1.76
CA ALA A 27 43.77 -19.29 -1.70
C ALA A 27 43.53 -18.56 -3.03
N THR A 28 44.60 -18.16 -3.73
CA THR A 28 44.52 -17.60 -5.09
C THR A 28 44.02 -18.65 -6.09
N TRP A 29 44.37 -19.93 -5.91
CA TRP A 29 43.91 -21.02 -6.78
C TRP A 29 42.46 -21.41 -6.53
N GLU A 30 41.96 -21.40 -5.30
CA GLU A 30 40.53 -21.58 -5.03
C GLU A 30 39.70 -20.40 -5.56
N LEU A 31 40.21 -19.17 -5.44
CA LEU A 31 39.60 -18.01 -6.09
C LEU A 31 39.66 -18.13 -7.62
N MET A 32 40.78 -18.61 -8.19
CA MET A 32 40.90 -18.87 -9.63
C MET A 32 40.09 -20.07 -10.12
N LYS A 33 39.72 -21.04 -9.28
CA LYS A 33 38.74 -22.08 -9.64
C LYS A 33 37.32 -21.53 -9.66
N GLN A 34 37.03 -20.53 -8.83
CA GLN A 34 35.76 -19.80 -8.86
C GLN A 34 35.68 -18.79 -10.03
N LEU A 35 36.83 -18.31 -10.51
CA LEU A 35 36.97 -17.38 -11.63
C LEU A 35 37.35 -18.04 -12.96
N GLY A 36 37.77 -19.30 -12.92
CA GLY A 36 38.18 -20.07 -14.09
C GLY A 36 36.97 -20.32 -14.97
N PRO A 37 37.16 -20.48 -16.30
CA PRO A 37 36.07 -20.81 -17.18
C PRO A 37 35.39 -22.07 -16.62
N CYS A 38 34.09 -21.98 -16.33
CA CYS A 38 33.27 -23.17 -16.20
C CYS A 38 33.35 -23.87 -17.55
N ASP A 39 34.27 -24.82 -17.68
CA ASP A 39 34.42 -25.75 -18.79
C ASP A 39 33.20 -26.67 -18.85
N SER A 40 32.01 -26.13 -19.12
CA SER A 40 30.81 -26.85 -19.59
C SER A 40 29.59 -25.93 -19.75
N ASN A 41 29.65 -24.84 -20.53
CA ASN A 41 28.42 -24.16 -20.95
C ASN A 41 28.05 -24.57 -22.38
N ARG A 42 27.65 -25.83 -22.58
CA ARG A 42 26.50 -26.00 -23.46
C ARG A 42 25.37 -25.26 -22.74
N PRO A 43 24.75 -24.24 -23.35
CA PRO A 43 23.64 -23.57 -22.69
C PRO A 43 22.63 -24.66 -22.36
N SER A 44 22.32 -24.85 -21.08
CA SER A 44 21.12 -25.60 -20.73
C SER A 44 19.96 -24.96 -21.49
N PRO A 45 18.97 -25.75 -21.96
CA PRO A 45 17.75 -25.18 -22.50
C PRO A 45 17.26 -24.07 -21.55
N PRO A 46 16.95 -22.87 -22.07
CA PRO A 46 16.45 -21.79 -21.23
C PRO A 46 15.23 -22.27 -20.45
N THR A 47 15.12 -21.85 -19.19
CA THR A 47 13.88 -22.02 -18.44
C THR A 47 12.75 -21.24 -19.12
N PRO A 48 11.46 -21.60 -18.91
CA PRO A 48 10.35 -20.86 -19.50
C PRO A 48 10.40 -19.35 -19.22
N GLN A 49 10.85 -18.95 -18.02
CA GLN A 49 11.01 -17.54 -17.68
C GLN A 49 12.15 -16.88 -18.46
N GLU A 50 13.29 -17.56 -18.62
CA GLU A 50 14.41 -17.05 -19.41
C GLU A 50 14.04 -16.94 -20.90
N GLU A 51 13.26 -17.88 -21.44
CA GLU A 51 12.74 -17.81 -22.82
C GLU A 51 11.92 -16.55 -23.06
N LEU A 52 11.03 -16.19 -22.12
CA LEU A 52 10.22 -14.98 -22.21
C LEU A 52 11.08 -13.72 -22.25
N VAL A 53 12.11 -13.64 -21.41
CA VAL A 53 13.03 -12.49 -21.41
C VAL A 53 13.86 -12.45 -22.69
N LEU A 54 14.39 -13.58 -23.16
CA LEU A 54 15.16 -13.66 -24.40
C LEU A 54 14.30 -13.22 -25.60
N ALA A 55 13.04 -13.66 -25.65
CA ALA A 55 12.09 -13.23 -26.66
C ALA A 55 11.83 -11.71 -26.58
N ALA A 56 11.58 -11.17 -25.38
CA ALA A 56 11.39 -9.74 -25.17
C ALA A 56 12.62 -8.91 -25.55
N PHE A 57 13.83 -9.45 -25.36
CA PHE A 57 15.10 -8.82 -25.71
C PHE A 57 15.52 -9.08 -27.16
N ASN A 58 14.73 -9.84 -27.93
CA ASN A 58 15.06 -10.30 -29.28
C ASN A 58 16.44 -10.97 -29.37
N LYS A 59 16.70 -11.89 -28.44
CA LYS A 59 17.96 -12.65 -28.33
C LYS A 59 17.73 -14.14 -28.60
N PRO A 60 18.71 -14.84 -29.20
CA PRO A 60 18.57 -16.27 -29.46
C PRO A 60 18.62 -17.09 -28.15
N PRO A 61 18.05 -18.32 -28.14
CA PRO A 61 17.93 -19.16 -26.95
C PRO A 61 19.23 -19.52 -26.24
N ASP A 62 20.38 -19.36 -26.88
CA ASP A 62 21.72 -19.64 -26.36
C ASP A 62 22.40 -18.42 -25.71
N SER A 63 21.84 -17.22 -25.87
CA SER A 63 22.41 -15.97 -25.32
C SER A 63 22.28 -15.82 -23.81
N LEU A 64 23.18 -15.04 -23.23
CA LEU A 64 23.02 -14.47 -21.89
C LEU A 64 21.91 -13.40 -21.90
N LEU A 65 21.34 -13.14 -20.72
CA LEU A 65 20.35 -12.08 -20.50
C LEU A 65 21.03 -10.70 -20.35
N GLU A 66 21.93 -10.37 -21.26
CA GLU A 66 22.56 -9.06 -21.28
C GLU A 66 21.51 -7.98 -21.57
N LEU A 67 21.62 -6.87 -20.86
CA LEU A 67 20.71 -5.75 -21.04
C LEU A 67 20.89 -5.18 -22.45
N PRO A 68 19.83 -5.11 -23.27
CA PRO A 68 19.92 -4.44 -24.55
C PRO A 68 20.08 -2.92 -24.34
N GLU A 69 20.41 -2.20 -25.41
CA GLU A 69 20.45 -0.75 -25.38
C GLU A 69 19.09 -0.19 -24.94
N ALA A 70 19.10 0.88 -24.13
CA ALA A 70 17.88 1.43 -23.54
C ALA A 70 16.83 1.87 -24.57
N SER A 71 17.26 2.24 -25.78
CA SER A 71 16.38 2.60 -26.91
C SER A 71 15.72 1.39 -27.60
N ALA A 72 16.21 0.18 -27.37
CA ALA A 72 15.73 -1.03 -28.04
C ALA A 72 14.52 -1.67 -27.34
N LEU A 73 14.21 -1.27 -26.10
CA LEU A 73 13.09 -1.77 -25.32
C LEU A 73 12.10 -0.66 -24.96
N PRO A 74 10.80 -0.97 -24.87
CA PRO A 74 9.85 -0.10 -24.18
C PRO A 74 10.31 0.16 -22.74
N LEU A 75 9.98 1.32 -22.19
CA LEU A 75 10.32 1.66 -20.81
C LEU A 75 9.74 0.62 -19.82
N PRO A 76 10.38 0.33 -18.69
CA PRO A 76 9.91 -0.72 -17.78
C PRO A 76 8.47 -0.54 -17.32
N PHE A 77 8.04 0.69 -17.01
CA PHE A 77 6.65 0.95 -16.64
C PHE A 77 5.69 0.75 -17.82
N THR A 78 6.06 1.20 -19.01
CA THR A 78 5.28 1.00 -20.23
C THR A 78 5.12 -0.49 -20.49
N TYR A 79 6.21 -1.26 -20.50
CA TYR A 79 6.17 -2.70 -20.70
C TYR A 79 5.31 -3.39 -19.64
N HIS A 80 5.51 -3.07 -18.36
CA HIS A 80 4.71 -3.62 -17.25
C HIS A 80 3.20 -3.36 -17.37
N SER A 81 2.83 -2.25 -18.03
CA SER A 81 1.43 -1.84 -18.20
C SER A 81 0.83 -2.31 -19.53
N THR A 82 1.63 -2.83 -20.45
CA THR A 82 1.17 -3.33 -21.76
C THR A 82 1.37 -4.84 -21.94
N VAL A 83 2.32 -5.43 -21.21
CA VAL A 83 2.67 -6.85 -21.26
C VAL A 83 2.88 -7.35 -19.83
N ASN A 84 1.88 -8.06 -19.32
CA ASN A 84 1.86 -8.57 -17.95
C ASN A 84 0.87 -9.72 -17.84
N GLY A 85 1.26 -10.80 -17.17
CA GLY A 85 0.39 -11.94 -16.90
C GLY A 85 -0.76 -11.61 -15.95
N ASP A 86 -0.64 -10.53 -15.17
CA ASP A 86 -1.75 -9.97 -14.39
C ASP A 86 -2.47 -8.90 -15.21
N VAL A 87 -3.63 -9.29 -15.75
CA VAL A 87 -4.49 -8.46 -16.61
C VAL A 87 -4.94 -7.16 -15.94
N THR A 88 -4.93 -7.08 -14.61
CA THR A 88 -5.35 -5.86 -13.90
C THR A 88 -4.36 -4.72 -14.10
N TYR A 89 -3.07 -4.99 -14.36
CA TYR A 89 -2.10 -3.94 -14.68
C TYR A 89 -2.21 -3.45 -16.13
N LEU A 90 -2.82 -4.25 -17.01
CA LEU A 90 -3.10 -3.89 -18.39
C LEU A 90 -4.32 -2.96 -18.47
N SER A 91 -5.40 -3.33 -17.77
CA SER A 91 -6.62 -2.53 -17.74
C SER A 91 -6.49 -1.28 -16.86
N GLN A 92 -5.62 -1.32 -15.83
CA GLN A 92 -5.46 -0.22 -14.87
C GLN A 92 -3.96 0.01 -14.57
N PRO A 93 -3.21 0.67 -15.48
CA PRO A 93 -1.79 0.95 -15.33
C PRO A 93 -1.44 1.66 -14.01
N ARG A 94 -0.75 0.95 -13.12
CA ARG A 94 -0.37 1.43 -11.79
C ARG A 94 0.80 0.63 -11.24
N LEU A 95 1.39 1.10 -10.14
CA LEU A 95 2.32 0.32 -9.33
C LEU A 95 1.76 0.10 -7.91
N SER A 96 2.31 -0.88 -7.20
CA SER A 96 2.18 -0.95 -5.75
C SER A 96 3.40 -0.36 -5.06
N VAL A 97 3.29 0.04 -3.79
CA VAL A 97 4.45 0.53 -3.02
C VAL A 97 5.60 -0.49 -3.02
N SER A 98 5.31 -1.79 -2.94
CA SER A 98 6.35 -2.83 -3.03
C SER A 98 7.13 -2.80 -4.36
N LYS A 99 6.51 -2.36 -5.45
CA LYS A 99 7.16 -2.16 -6.76
C LYS A 99 8.08 -0.93 -6.79
N LEU A 100 7.97 0.00 -5.84
CA LEU A 100 8.90 1.12 -5.70
C LEU A 100 10.20 0.77 -4.96
N LEU A 101 10.23 -0.37 -4.26
CA LEU A 101 11.40 -0.86 -3.51
C LEU A 101 12.50 -1.39 -4.45
N THR A 102 12.98 -0.54 -5.36
CA THR A 102 13.99 -0.87 -6.38
C THR A 102 15.36 -1.07 -5.76
N ASN A 103 15.74 -0.30 -4.74
CA ASN A 103 17.06 -0.42 -4.09
C ASN A 103 17.23 -1.67 -3.19
N THR A 104 16.36 -2.67 -3.32
CA THR A 104 16.32 -3.83 -2.43
C THR A 104 16.68 -5.10 -3.20
N TYR A 105 17.57 -5.90 -2.63
CA TYR A 105 18.06 -7.17 -3.20
C TYR A 105 18.73 -7.04 -4.58
N CYS A 106 18.02 -7.37 -5.67
CA CYS A 106 18.55 -7.47 -7.03
C CYS A 106 17.57 -6.81 -8.03
N GLU A 107 17.89 -5.61 -8.50
CA GLU A 107 17.09 -4.90 -9.50
C GLU A 107 17.12 -5.63 -10.85
N LEU A 108 18.24 -6.28 -11.17
CA LEU A 108 18.40 -7.01 -12.43
C LEU A 108 17.38 -8.15 -12.55
N ARG A 109 17.16 -8.91 -11.46
CA ARG A 109 16.10 -9.92 -11.40
C ARG A 109 14.73 -9.29 -11.64
N LYS A 110 14.42 -8.19 -10.95
CA LYS A 110 13.14 -7.50 -11.09
C LYS A 110 12.92 -6.96 -12.51
N TYR A 111 13.98 -6.48 -13.15
CA TYR A 111 13.97 -6.06 -14.54
C TYR A 111 13.61 -7.24 -15.45
N TYR A 112 14.23 -8.39 -15.29
CA TYR A 112 13.85 -9.60 -16.02
C TYR A 112 12.41 -10.03 -15.77
N GLU A 113 11.93 -9.99 -14.53
CA GLU A 113 10.53 -10.31 -14.20
C GLU A 113 9.54 -9.39 -14.93
N ILE A 114 9.88 -8.10 -15.09
CA ILE A 114 9.08 -7.13 -15.85
C ILE A 114 9.03 -7.54 -17.33
N TYR A 115 10.17 -7.78 -17.96
CA TYR A 115 10.24 -8.12 -19.39
C TYR A 115 9.87 -9.57 -19.71
N ALA A 116 9.79 -10.43 -18.72
CA ALA A 116 9.16 -11.74 -18.83
C ALA A 116 7.61 -11.65 -18.77
N GLY A 117 7.05 -10.49 -18.38
CA GLY A 117 5.61 -10.31 -18.22
C GLY A 117 5.00 -11.24 -17.17
N LEU A 118 5.75 -11.63 -16.14
CA LEU A 118 5.28 -12.64 -15.19
C LEU A 118 4.19 -12.08 -14.26
N PRO A 119 3.14 -12.85 -13.96
CA PRO A 119 2.20 -12.49 -12.91
C PRO A 119 2.89 -12.53 -11.55
N SER A 120 2.33 -11.82 -10.57
CA SER A 120 2.82 -11.91 -9.19
C SER A 120 2.61 -13.33 -8.67
N ILE A 121 3.70 -14.03 -8.32
CA ILE A 121 3.63 -15.41 -7.82
C ILE A 121 3.17 -15.39 -6.36
N ASP A 122 2.03 -16.03 -6.09
CA ASP A 122 1.55 -16.25 -4.74
C ASP A 122 2.24 -17.46 -4.10
N SER A 123 3.22 -17.18 -3.23
CA SER A 123 3.93 -18.24 -2.50
C SER A 123 3.13 -18.67 -1.26
N GLY A 124 3.33 -19.91 -0.79
CA GLY A 124 2.69 -20.40 0.43
C GLY A 124 2.91 -19.49 1.65
N ARG A 125 4.07 -18.84 1.75
CA ARG A 125 4.38 -17.85 2.80
C ARG A 125 3.60 -16.54 2.65
N LEU A 126 3.34 -16.10 1.42
CA LEU A 126 2.50 -14.92 1.17
C LEU A 126 1.07 -15.22 1.58
N ARG A 127 0.55 -16.41 1.25
CA ARG A 127 -0.77 -16.86 1.69
C ARG A 127 -0.89 -16.97 3.21
N GLU A 128 0.11 -17.57 3.88
CA GLU A 128 0.17 -17.60 5.36
C GLU A 128 0.19 -16.18 5.96
N GLY A 129 0.97 -15.27 5.36
CA GLY A 129 0.99 -13.87 5.76
C GLY A 129 -0.37 -13.19 5.61
N ARG A 130 -1.04 -13.34 4.46
CA ARG A 130 -2.37 -12.76 4.23
C ARG A 130 -3.40 -13.29 5.22
N ASN A 131 -3.43 -14.59 5.48
CA ASN A 131 -4.35 -15.18 6.46
C ASN A 131 -4.10 -14.62 7.87
N TYR A 132 -2.83 -14.38 8.23
CA TYR A 132 -2.48 -13.78 9.51
C TYR A 132 -2.91 -12.31 9.60
N HIS A 133 -2.73 -11.54 8.52
CA HIS A 133 -3.21 -10.15 8.45
C HIS A 133 -4.73 -10.07 8.58
N GLN A 134 -5.46 -10.93 7.84
CA GLN A 134 -6.91 -11.05 7.97
C GLN A 134 -7.32 -11.36 9.42
N HIS A 135 -6.63 -12.30 10.07
CA HIS A 135 -6.90 -12.62 11.47
C HIS A 135 -6.72 -11.41 12.42
N LEU A 136 -5.70 -10.59 12.20
CA LEU A 136 -5.48 -9.37 12.99
C LEU A 136 -6.50 -8.26 12.66
N GLU A 137 -6.91 -8.20 11.40
CA GLU A 137 -7.97 -7.29 10.94
C GLU A 137 -9.31 -7.64 11.57
N ASP A 138 -9.73 -8.91 11.52
CA ASP A 138 -10.99 -9.39 12.12
C ASP A 138 -11.05 -9.12 13.64
N GLN A 139 -9.89 -9.13 14.30
CA GLN A 139 -9.78 -8.78 15.73
C GLN A 139 -9.95 -7.28 16.00
N THR A 140 -9.59 -6.42 15.05
CA THR A 140 -9.61 -4.96 15.22
C THR A 140 -10.91 -4.37 14.70
N HIS A 141 -11.35 -4.83 13.53
CA HIS A 141 -12.47 -4.33 12.78
C HIS A 141 -13.47 -5.46 12.57
N ALA A 142 -14.54 -5.49 13.36
CA ALA A 142 -15.61 -6.46 13.14
C ALA A 142 -16.24 -6.22 11.76
N GLN A 143 -16.08 -7.18 10.84
CA GLN A 143 -16.68 -7.10 9.51
C GLN A 143 -18.15 -7.56 9.56
N VAL A 144 -18.98 -6.93 8.74
CA VAL A 144 -20.32 -7.45 8.43
C VAL A 144 -20.13 -8.76 7.66
N ASN A 145 -20.98 -9.76 7.89
CA ASN A 145 -20.93 -11.00 7.13
C ASN A 145 -21.32 -10.73 5.67
N GLU A 146 -20.31 -10.44 4.84
CA GLU A 146 -20.49 -10.07 3.44
C GLU A 146 -21.15 -11.19 2.63
N GLU A 147 -20.84 -12.45 2.94
CA GLU A 147 -21.42 -13.61 2.24
C GLU A 147 -22.94 -13.68 2.44
N THR A 148 -23.40 -13.40 3.66
CA THR A 148 -24.85 -13.34 3.94
C THR A 148 -25.51 -12.18 3.20
N LEU A 149 -24.87 -11.00 3.18
CA LEU A 149 -25.43 -9.85 2.46
C LEU A 149 -25.47 -10.07 0.94
N ILE A 150 -24.44 -10.72 0.39
CA ILE A 150 -24.40 -11.14 -1.02
C ILE A 150 -25.57 -12.06 -1.33
N SER A 151 -25.73 -13.13 -0.54
CA SER A 151 -26.80 -14.11 -0.75
C SER A 151 -28.17 -13.44 -0.76
N ILE A 152 -28.42 -12.53 0.19
CA ILE A 152 -29.69 -11.80 0.25
C ILE A 152 -29.90 -10.93 -0.98
N ILE A 153 -28.87 -10.19 -1.43
CA ILE A 153 -28.98 -9.35 -2.62
C ILE A 153 -29.22 -10.20 -3.87
N ASP A 154 -28.51 -11.32 -4.00
CA ASP A 154 -28.68 -12.25 -5.12
C ASP A 154 -30.11 -12.84 -5.13
N GLU A 155 -30.65 -13.23 -3.97
CA GLU A 155 -32.05 -13.66 -3.81
C GLU A 155 -33.05 -12.59 -4.26
N GLU A 156 -32.86 -11.33 -3.87
CA GLU A 156 -33.74 -10.23 -4.31
C GLU A 156 -33.61 -9.96 -5.83
N LEU A 157 -32.41 -10.11 -6.40
CA LEU A 157 -32.17 -9.93 -7.84
C LEU A 157 -32.91 -10.97 -8.69
N GLU A 158 -33.13 -12.19 -8.18
CA GLU A 158 -33.89 -13.24 -8.89
C GLU A 158 -35.34 -12.85 -9.19
N HIS A 159 -35.88 -11.83 -8.52
CA HIS A 159 -37.22 -11.29 -8.79
C HIS A 159 -37.29 -10.35 -10.01
N PHE A 160 -36.15 -9.98 -10.58
CA PHE A 160 -36.03 -9.05 -11.71
C PHE A 160 -35.60 -9.76 -12.99
N LEU A 161 -35.96 -9.19 -14.14
CA LEU A 161 -35.49 -9.67 -15.44
C LEU A 161 -33.98 -9.42 -15.60
N GLU A 162 -33.30 -10.19 -16.44
CA GLU A 162 -31.84 -10.09 -16.64
C GLU A 162 -31.38 -8.67 -17.04
N GLU A 163 -32.14 -7.99 -17.90
CA GLU A 163 -31.86 -6.60 -18.30
C GLU A 163 -31.99 -5.61 -17.13
N GLU A 164 -32.96 -5.83 -16.23
CA GLU A 164 -33.16 -5.03 -15.03
C GLU A 164 -32.07 -5.31 -14.00
N GLN A 165 -31.67 -6.58 -13.82
CA GLN A 165 -30.56 -6.97 -12.97
C GLN A 165 -29.26 -6.27 -13.40
N ALA A 166 -28.99 -6.19 -14.70
CA ALA A 166 -27.82 -5.49 -15.23
C ALA A 166 -27.82 -3.99 -14.87
N LEU A 167 -28.98 -3.33 -14.87
CA LEU A 167 -29.12 -1.95 -14.43
C LEU A 167 -28.99 -1.80 -12.91
N LEU A 168 -29.58 -2.72 -12.13
CA LEU A 168 -29.52 -2.75 -10.66
C LEU A 168 -28.11 -3.04 -10.14
N THR A 169 -27.26 -3.67 -10.95
CA THR A 169 -25.87 -4.05 -10.64
C THR A 169 -24.83 -3.33 -11.52
N LYS A 170 -25.22 -2.22 -12.16
CA LYS A 170 -24.30 -1.41 -12.97
C LYS A 170 -23.19 -0.77 -12.12
N ASN A 171 -22.09 -0.43 -12.78
CA ASN A 171 -20.89 0.15 -12.16
C ASN A 171 -20.31 -0.73 -11.02
N SER A 172 -20.20 -2.04 -11.28
CA SER A 172 -19.70 -3.04 -10.31
C SER A 172 -18.29 -2.74 -9.78
N TRP A 173 -17.39 -2.21 -10.62
CA TRP A 173 -16.05 -1.78 -10.21
C TRP A 173 -16.08 -0.51 -9.36
N GLY A 174 -16.99 0.42 -9.67
CA GLY A 174 -17.27 1.55 -8.81
C GLY A 174 -17.67 1.09 -7.41
N ARG A 175 -18.62 0.14 -7.29
CA ARG A 175 -19.02 -0.39 -5.98
C ARG A 175 -17.83 -0.93 -5.18
N TYR A 176 -16.95 -1.72 -5.81
CA TYR A 176 -15.73 -2.20 -5.13
C TYR A 176 -14.85 -1.05 -4.61
N LEU A 177 -14.64 0.01 -5.40
CA LEU A 177 -13.90 1.18 -4.93
C LEU A 177 -14.63 1.94 -3.82
N GLY A 178 -15.94 2.09 -3.93
CA GLY A 178 -16.78 2.75 -2.92
C GLY A 178 -16.69 2.04 -1.57
N GLU A 179 -16.83 0.71 -1.56
CA GLU A 179 -16.64 -0.13 -0.37
C GLU A 179 -15.26 0.09 0.25
N GLN A 180 -14.21 0.06 -0.58
CA GLN A 180 -12.85 0.24 -0.14
C GLN A 180 -12.57 1.63 0.45
N TRP A 181 -13.14 2.69 -0.13
CA TRP A 181 -12.97 4.06 0.36
C TRP A 181 -13.80 4.35 1.60
N ILE A 182 -15.00 3.78 1.73
CA ILE A 182 -15.77 3.91 2.96
C ILE A 182 -15.09 3.15 4.10
N GLU A 183 -14.82 1.85 3.93
CA GLU A 183 -14.26 1.04 5.00
C GLU A 183 -12.84 1.52 5.36
N HIS A 184 -11.93 1.56 4.38
CA HIS A 184 -10.51 1.80 4.65
C HIS A 184 -10.11 3.28 4.61
N GLY A 185 -10.94 4.15 4.03
CA GLY A 185 -10.65 5.58 3.86
C GLY A 185 -11.53 6.52 4.68
N LEU A 186 -12.67 6.06 5.23
CA LEU A 186 -13.53 6.87 6.09
C LEU A 186 -13.65 6.25 7.48
N VAL A 187 -14.25 5.06 7.58
CA VAL A 187 -14.59 4.41 8.85
C VAL A 187 -13.34 4.20 9.69
N ARG A 188 -12.28 3.65 9.10
CA ARG A 188 -11.03 3.40 9.83
C ARG A 188 -10.27 4.67 10.19
N LEU A 189 -10.38 5.74 9.40
CA LEU A 189 -9.76 7.03 9.74
C LEU A 189 -10.48 7.71 10.91
N LEU A 190 -11.81 7.65 10.95
CA LEU A 190 -12.58 8.05 12.14
C LEU A 190 -12.19 7.19 13.35
N PHE A 191 -11.98 5.89 13.15
CA PHE A 191 -11.51 4.98 14.19
C PHE A 191 -10.11 5.34 14.70
N VAL A 192 -9.17 5.75 13.83
CA VAL A 192 -7.87 6.30 14.28
C VAL A 192 -8.08 7.58 15.09
N ALA A 193 -8.98 8.47 14.71
CA ALA A 193 -9.22 9.70 15.46
C ALA A 193 -9.79 9.43 16.87
N GLU A 194 -10.70 8.46 17.00
CA GLU A 194 -11.34 8.11 18.26
C GLU A 194 -10.48 7.20 19.16
N LYS A 195 -9.82 6.19 18.56
CA LYS A 195 -9.11 5.13 19.28
C LYS A 195 -7.59 5.21 19.15
N HIS A 196 -7.10 6.19 18.39
CA HIS A 196 -5.68 6.41 18.14
C HIS A 196 -4.98 5.22 17.44
N PHE A 197 -5.75 4.32 16.83
CA PHE A 197 -5.21 3.11 16.19
C PHE A 197 -6.22 2.52 15.21
N ALA A 198 -5.78 2.18 14.00
CA ALA A 198 -6.53 1.33 13.08
C ALA A 198 -5.58 0.52 12.21
N ARG A 199 -6.06 -0.62 11.71
CA ARG A 199 -5.35 -1.46 10.74
C ARG A 199 -5.79 -1.22 9.30
N GLU A 200 -4.94 -1.58 8.35
CA GLU A 200 -5.26 -1.74 6.93
C GLU A 200 -5.92 -0.47 6.35
N ILE A 201 -5.20 0.65 6.42
CA ILE A 201 -5.58 1.94 5.83
C ILE A 201 -5.09 1.99 4.40
N ASN A 202 -6.01 2.15 3.44
CA ASN A 202 -5.64 2.34 2.04
C ASN A 202 -4.86 3.65 1.91
N VAL A 203 -3.81 3.68 1.10
CA VAL A 203 -3.09 4.93 0.79
C VAL A 203 -2.69 4.90 -0.67
N HIS A 204 -2.59 6.06 -1.31
CA HIS A 204 -2.07 6.15 -2.66
C HIS A 204 -1.33 7.45 -2.88
N GLY A 205 -0.48 7.42 -3.90
CA GLY A 205 0.29 8.57 -4.35
C GLY A 205 0.46 8.55 -5.86
N PHE A 206 0.79 9.71 -6.41
CA PHE A 206 1.04 9.87 -7.84
C PHE A 206 2.48 10.34 -8.00
N ILE A 207 3.36 9.52 -8.59
CA ILE A 207 4.78 9.85 -8.72
C ILE A 207 5.08 10.23 -10.16
N ASN A 208 5.56 11.44 -10.37
CA ASN A 208 6.03 11.88 -11.68
C ASN A 208 7.42 11.30 -11.95
N PHE A 209 7.50 10.34 -12.87
CA PHE A 209 8.76 9.66 -13.18
C PHE A 209 9.80 10.52 -13.90
N TYR A 210 9.42 11.68 -14.44
CA TYR A 210 10.36 12.60 -15.07
C TYR A 210 11.19 13.36 -14.03
N ASN A 211 10.59 13.79 -12.93
CA ASN A 211 11.26 14.57 -11.89
C ASN A 211 11.47 13.81 -10.57
N GLY A 212 10.93 12.60 -10.45
CA GLY A 212 11.07 11.75 -9.27
C GLY A 212 10.26 12.21 -8.05
N LYS A 213 9.30 13.11 -8.24
CA LYS A 213 8.54 13.73 -7.15
C LYS A 213 7.11 13.20 -7.05
N LEU A 214 6.60 13.25 -5.83
CA LEU A 214 5.18 13.02 -5.54
C LEU A 214 4.38 14.24 -6.00
N ALA A 215 3.26 14.00 -6.68
CA ALA A 215 2.28 15.02 -7.02
C ALA A 215 1.58 15.53 -5.76
N THR A 216 1.45 16.84 -5.67
CA THR A 216 0.87 17.58 -4.54
C THR A 216 -0.25 18.52 -4.96
N THR A 217 -0.48 18.68 -6.27
CA THR A 217 -1.61 19.44 -6.84
C THR A 217 -2.39 18.59 -7.84
N ALA A 218 -3.62 19.01 -8.16
CA ALA A 218 -4.50 18.30 -9.08
C ALA A 218 -3.92 18.21 -10.51
N GLU A 219 -3.22 19.25 -10.97
CA GLU A 219 -2.61 19.29 -12.30
C GLU A 219 -1.46 18.29 -12.44
N GLU A 220 -0.68 18.10 -11.36
CA GLU A 220 0.44 17.17 -11.35
C GLU A 220 0.00 15.70 -11.45
N LEU A 221 -1.23 15.39 -11.03
CA LEU A 221 -1.77 14.02 -11.07
C LEU A 221 -1.75 13.44 -12.48
N LEU A 222 -2.12 14.23 -13.49
CA LEU A 222 -2.24 13.80 -14.89
C LEU A 222 -0.92 13.35 -15.51
N LEU A 223 0.20 13.90 -15.03
CA LEU A 223 1.55 13.62 -15.55
C LEU A 223 2.27 12.51 -14.78
N ALA A 224 1.69 12.08 -13.67
CA ALA A 224 2.31 11.17 -12.72
C ALA A 224 1.79 9.73 -12.87
N VAL A 225 2.44 8.78 -12.23
CA VAL A 225 2.06 7.36 -12.19
C VAL A 225 1.39 7.04 -10.86
N LEU A 226 0.21 6.44 -10.90
CA LEU A 226 -0.52 5.99 -9.73
C LEU A 226 0.24 4.86 -9.02
N VAL A 227 0.42 5.02 -7.71
CA VAL A 227 1.00 4.03 -6.81
C VAL A 227 0.05 3.78 -5.65
N ASN A 228 -0.41 2.54 -5.48
CA ASN A 228 -1.28 2.17 -4.35
C ASN A 228 -0.50 1.43 -3.26
N GLY A 229 -0.96 1.57 -2.03
CA GLY A 229 -0.42 0.93 -0.85
C GLY A 229 -1.50 0.69 0.19
N ILE A 230 -1.18 -0.15 1.17
CA ILE A 230 -2.00 -0.36 2.35
C ILE A 230 -1.07 -0.23 3.54
N ALA A 231 -1.35 0.73 4.41
CA ALA A 231 -0.68 0.85 5.70
C ALA A 231 -1.32 -0.15 6.67
N ASP A 232 -0.59 -1.21 7.02
CA ASP A 232 -1.10 -2.25 7.91
C ASP A 232 -1.58 -1.68 9.25
N ILE A 233 -0.93 -0.62 9.77
CA ILE A 233 -1.31 0.09 10.99
C ILE A 233 -1.05 1.59 10.86
N VAL A 234 -2.03 2.41 11.26
CA VAL A 234 -1.84 3.83 11.58
C VAL A 234 -2.16 4.04 13.06
N LYS A 235 -1.26 4.70 13.78
CA LYS A 235 -1.36 4.84 15.25
C LYS A 235 -0.94 6.23 15.72
N ILE A 236 -1.66 6.79 16.69
CA ILE A 236 -1.28 7.98 17.44
C ILE A 236 -0.93 7.54 18.87
N ASP A 237 0.30 7.78 19.34
CA ASP A 237 0.64 7.52 20.74
C ASP A 237 1.75 8.47 21.24
N GLN A 238 2.17 8.31 22.50
CA GLN A 238 3.19 9.15 23.11
C GLN A 238 4.63 8.68 22.87
N SER A 239 4.82 7.64 22.05
CA SER A 239 6.14 7.11 21.76
C SER A 239 6.91 8.05 20.82
N ASN A 240 8.16 8.34 21.14
CA ASN A 240 8.98 9.27 20.35
C ASN A 240 10.18 8.53 19.77
N ALA A 241 10.30 8.50 18.43
CA ALA A 241 11.39 7.84 17.72
C ALA A 241 12.78 8.36 18.06
N ASN A 242 12.89 9.61 18.52
CA ASN A 242 14.16 10.24 18.89
C ASN A 242 14.64 9.86 20.30
N LYS A 243 13.84 9.11 21.06
CA LYS A 243 14.30 8.45 22.29
C LYS A 243 14.63 7.01 21.93
N PRO A 244 15.91 6.57 22.04
CA PRO A 244 16.26 5.19 21.75
C PRO A 244 15.41 4.29 22.64
N TYR A 245 14.58 3.46 22.01
CA TYR A 245 13.82 2.40 22.66
C TYR A 245 14.87 1.47 23.28
N ARG A 246 15.22 1.68 24.56
CA ARG A 246 16.16 0.82 25.26
C ARG A 246 15.57 -0.58 25.19
N SER A 247 16.38 -1.49 24.66
CA SER A 247 16.13 -2.91 24.40
C SER A 247 15.89 -3.73 25.67
N THR A 248 14.95 -3.30 26.48
CA THR A 248 14.25 -4.15 27.43
C THR A 248 12.90 -4.37 26.77
N ILE A 249 12.60 -5.59 26.33
CA ILE A 249 11.65 -6.54 26.95
C ILE A 249 11.25 -6.18 28.42
N ALA A 250 11.16 -4.90 28.76
CA ALA A 250 10.38 -4.39 29.85
C ALA A 250 8.99 -4.44 29.26
N ARG A 251 8.31 -5.54 29.61
CA ARG A 251 6.96 -5.89 29.24
C ARG A 251 6.20 -4.67 28.78
N ASP A 252 5.77 -4.72 27.53
CA ASP A 252 4.59 -4.03 27.09
C ASP A 252 3.37 -4.70 27.78
N GLU A 253 3.39 -4.76 29.12
CA GLU A 253 2.20 -4.88 29.95
C GLU A 253 1.25 -3.75 29.55
N GLY A 254 1.77 -2.62 29.06
CA GLY A 254 1.05 -1.60 28.31
C GLY A 254 0.30 -2.16 27.09
N LEU A 255 0.95 -2.81 26.13
CA LEU A 255 0.30 -3.35 24.93
C LEU A 255 -0.55 -4.59 25.18
N SER A 256 -0.18 -5.49 26.10
CA SER A 256 -1.02 -6.66 26.45
C SER A 256 -2.26 -6.25 27.23
N LYS A 257 -2.13 -5.32 28.18
CA LYS A 257 -3.26 -4.70 28.88
C LYS A 257 -4.02 -3.73 28.00
N PHE A 258 -3.37 -3.07 27.05
CA PHE A 258 -4.02 -2.27 26.00
C PHE A 258 -4.75 -3.17 25.02
N ILE A 259 -4.26 -4.37 24.67
CA ILE A 259 -4.99 -5.32 23.83
C ILE A 259 -6.14 -5.97 24.60
N GLU A 260 -6.00 -6.22 25.90
CA GLU A 260 -7.11 -6.64 26.77
C GLU A 260 -8.13 -5.51 27.00
N ASP A 261 -7.69 -4.29 27.28
CA ASP A 261 -8.53 -3.09 27.39
C ASP A 261 -9.12 -2.73 26.02
N LEU A 262 -8.43 -2.98 24.91
CA LEU A 262 -8.92 -2.81 23.54
C LEU A 262 -9.93 -3.92 23.23
N ARG A 263 -9.75 -5.16 23.69
CA ARG A 263 -10.78 -6.21 23.59
C ARG A 263 -12.04 -5.84 24.36
N LEU A 264 -11.89 -5.31 25.58
CA LEU A 264 -13.01 -4.84 26.41
C LEU A 264 -13.65 -3.58 25.80
N GLN A 265 -12.85 -2.66 25.26
CA GLN A 265 -13.32 -1.49 24.50
C GLN A 265 -13.90 -1.88 23.14
N LEU A 266 -13.48 -3.00 22.54
CA LEU A 266 -13.99 -3.55 21.29
C LEU A 266 -15.35 -4.23 21.52
N GLU A 267 -15.55 -4.80 22.69
CA GLU A 267 -16.85 -5.27 23.18
C GLU A 267 -17.79 -4.08 23.44
N ILE A 268 -17.27 -2.96 23.97
CA ILE A 268 -17.98 -1.66 24.03
C ILE A 268 -18.13 -1.03 22.64
N LEU A 269 -17.24 -1.28 21.67
CA LEU A 269 -17.34 -0.80 20.29
C LEU A 269 -18.32 -1.62 19.46
N ARG A 270 -18.56 -2.89 19.79
CA ARG A 270 -19.74 -3.61 19.27
C ARG A 270 -21.03 -2.92 19.69
N LEU A 271 -21.03 -2.25 20.84
CA LEU A 271 -22.14 -1.39 21.31
C LEU A 271 -22.08 0.03 20.71
N ASN A 272 -20.90 0.61 20.45
CA ASN A 272 -20.77 1.95 19.81
C ASN A 272 -20.87 1.92 18.27
N LYS A 273 -20.65 0.79 17.59
CA LYS A 273 -20.93 0.58 16.16
C LYS A 273 -22.44 0.67 15.83
N LEU A 274 -23.30 0.71 16.85
CA LEU A 274 -24.74 0.88 16.69
C LEU A 274 -25.19 2.35 16.74
N ARG A 275 -24.27 3.29 17.01
CA ARG A 275 -24.58 4.71 17.05
C ARG A 275 -24.67 5.25 15.63
N LEU A 276 -25.78 5.92 15.32
CA LEU A 276 -25.94 6.68 14.08
C LEU A 276 -25.04 7.92 14.14
N VAL A 277 -24.26 8.10 13.09
CA VAL A 277 -23.33 9.21 12.95
C VAL A 277 -23.82 10.16 11.87
N ASP A 278 -23.78 11.46 12.16
CA ASP A 278 -23.79 12.48 11.11
C ASP A 278 -22.35 12.86 10.78
N LEU A 279 -21.88 12.45 9.60
CA LEU A 279 -20.52 12.71 9.13
C LEU A 279 -20.20 14.20 8.97
N SER A 280 -21.19 15.04 8.70
CA SER A 280 -21.01 16.50 8.65
C SER A 280 -20.71 17.10 10.01
N GLU A 281 -21.02 16.40 11.11
CA GLU A 281 -20.64 16.80 12.46
C GLU A 281 -19.41 16.04 12.98
N GLU A 282 -19.34 14.74 12.72
CA GLU A 282 -18.34 13.85 13.33
C GLU A 282 -16.94 14.08 12.74
N ILE A 283 -16.83 14.32 11.43
CA ILE A 283 -15.53 14.62 10.81
C ILE A 283 -14.91 15.91 11.40
N PRO A 284 -15.64 17.05 11.49
CA PRO A 284 -15.12 18.23 12.17
C PRO A 284 -14.73 18.00 13.64
N LYS A 285 -15.55 17.26 14.41
CA LYS A 285 -15.25 16.91 15.81
C LYS A 285 -13.97 16.07 15.91
N ALA A 286 -13.83 15.05 15.06
CA ALA A 286 -12.64 14.21 14.99
C ALA A 286 -11.39 15.06 14.66
N LYS A 287 -11.49 15.98 13.70
CA LYS A 287 -10.41 16.90 13.33
C LYS A 287 -9.99 17.79 14.50
N GLU A 288 -10.95 18.32 15.28
CA GLU A 288 -10.66 19.11 16.47
C GLU A 288 -9.89 18.29 17.52
N VAL A 289 -10.33 17.05 17.79
CA VAL A 289 -9.66 16.13 18.73
C VAL A 289 -8.23 15.86 18.29
N VAL A 290 -8.03 15.47 17.03
CA VAL A 290 -6.70 15.16 16.48
C VAL A 290 -5.79 16.39 16.49
N THR A 291 -6.31 17.57 16.15
CA THR A 291 -5.58 18.84 16.23
C THR A 291 -5.15 19.17 17.66
N LYS A 292 -6.02 18.95 18.64
CA LYS A 292 -5.67 19.12 20.05
C LYS A 292 -4.54 18.18 20.48
N LEU A 293 -4.59 16.91 20.09
CA LEU A 293 -3.54 15.93 20.40
C LEU A 293 -2.19 16.34 19.80
N SER A 294 -2.18 16.80 18.55
CA SER A 294 -0.96 17.30 17.89
C SER A 294 -0.37 18.50 18.65
N ASN A 295 -1.21 19.47 19.01
CA ASN A 295 -0.80 20.69 19.71
C ASN A 295 -0.26 20.46 21.14
N GLU A 296 -0.60 19.34 21.78
CA GLU A 296 -0.05 19.00 23.09
C GLU A 296 1.46 18.68 23.05
N GLY A 297 2.03 18.41 21.86
CA GLY A 297 3.45 18.11 21.66
C GLY A 297 3.92 16.81 22.33
N LYS A 298 2.97 15.96 22.75
CA LYS A 298 3.22 14.68 23.42
C LYS A 298 2.78 13.48 22.61
N TYR A 299 1.91 13.68 21.62
CA TYR A 299 1.41 12.63 20.75
C TYR A 299 2.07 12.71 19.38
N PHE A 300 2.26 11.55 18.77
CA PHE A 300 2.97 11.38 17.51
C PHE A 300 2.20 10.41 16.62
N LEU A 301 2.14 10.73 15.32
CA LEU A 301 1.56 9.85 14.31
C LEU A 301 2.62 8.86 13.80
N HIS A 302 2.26 7.58 13.79
CA HIS A 302 3.11 6.47 13.41
C HIS A 302 2.43 5.61 12.35
N VAL A 303 3.18 5.26 11.31
CA VAL A 303 2.73 4.29 10.30
C VAL A 303 3.55 3.02 10.45
N ARG A 304 2.87 1.88 10.58
CA ARG A 304 3.53 0.59 10.84
C ARG A 304 3.14 -0.46 9.81
N ASP A 305 4.04 -1.39 9.63
CA ASP A 305 3.89 -2.58 8.79
C ASP A 305 4.13 -3.83 9.65
N VAL A 306 3.41 -4.91 9.35
CA VAL A 306 3.46 -6.18 10.05
C VAL A 306 4.14 -7.22 9.17
N LYS A 307 5.27 -7.75 9.63
CA LYS A 307 5.99 -8.85 8.99
C LYS A 307 5.86 -10.13 9.79
N THR A 308 5.37 -11.17 9.13
CA THR A 308 5.23 -12.50 9.71
C THR A 308 6.46 -13.37 9.48
N ARG A 309 6.81 -14.18 10.48
CA ARG A 309 7.94 -15.12 10.48
C ARG A 309 7.54 -16.45 11.09
N ALA A 310 8.21 -17.53 10.67
CA ALA A 310 8.00 -18.85 11.25
C ALA A 310 8.68 -19.02 12.63
N ASP A 311 9.77 -18.27 12.86
CA ASP A 311 10.57 -18.29 14.07
C ASP A 311 10.79 -16.84 14.57
N ASP A 312 11.07 -16.68 15.87
CA ASP A 312 11.30 -15.39 16.55
C ASP A 312 12.67 -14.78 16.23
N LEU A 313 12.96 -14.67 14.93
CA LEU A 313 14.23 -14.18 14.42
C LEU A 313 13.97 -13.08 13.39
N PHE A 314 14.59 -11.92 13.64
CA PHE A 314 14.66 -10.86 12.64
C PHE A 314 15.32 -11.39 11.35
N PRO A 315 15.00 -10.80 10.18
CA PRO A 315 15.73 -11.08 8.96
C PRO A 315 17.25 -10.88 9.18
N PRO A 316 18.10 -11.87 8.85
CA PRO A 316 19.54 -11.73 9.05
C PRO A 316 20.17 -10.70 8.10
N TYR A 317 19.52 -10.42 6.96
CA TYR A 317 20.03 -9.47 5.97
C TYR A 317 19.47 -8.06 6.18
N GLN A 318 20.38 -7.09 6.32
CA GLN A 318 20.04 -5.67 6.50
C GLN A 318 19.18 -5.12 5.37
N LEU A 319 19.37 -5.59 4.14
CA LEU A 319 18.58 -5.17 2.98
C LEU A 319 17.08 -5.51 3.14
N VAL A 320 16.73 -6.65 3.76
CA VAL A 320 15.32 -7.03 4.02
C VAL A 320 14.69 -6.03 4.99
N MET A 321 15.39 -5.71 6.08
CA MET A 321 14.90 -4.78 7.10
C MET A 321 14.80 -3.35 6.54
N THR A 322 15.75 -2.96 5.70
CA THR A 322 15.75 -1.67 5.00
C THR A 322 14.57 -1.57 4.04
N ALA A 323 14.30 -2.62 3.26
CA ALA A 323 13.14 -2.68 2.37
C ALA A 323 11.81 -2.50 3.11
N ALA A 324 11.65 -3.17 4.26
CA ALA A 324 10.44 -3.05 5.06
C ALA A 324 10.29 -1.63 5.64
N ARG A 325 11.37 -1.01 6.11
CA ARG A 325 11.37 0.41 6.53
C ARG A 325 10.96 1.33 5.38
N ASP A 326 11.58 1.16 4.21
CA ASP A 326 11.34 2.02 3.06
C ASP A 326 9.88 1.89 2.57
N GLN A 327 9.29 0.70 2.68
CA GLN A 327 7.87 0.46 2.44
C GLN A 327 6.99 1.31 3.36
N CYS A 328 7.25 1.31 4.67
CA CYS A 328 6.51 2.15 5.61
C CYS A 328 6.70 3.64 5.34
N LEU A 329 7.90 4.07 4.94
CA LEU A 329 8.15 5.47 4.60
C LEU A 329 7.28 5.94 3.43
N TYR A 330 7.07 5.09 2.42
CA TYR A 330 6.11 5.37 1.34
C TYR A 330 4.69 5.52 1.87
N TYR A 331 4.23 4.58 2.69
CA TYR A 331 2.89 4.65 3.27
C TYR A 331 2.68 5.93 4.08
N ALA A 332 3.63 6.26 4.95
CA ALA A 332 3.61 7.49 5.73
C ALA A 332 3.58 8.74 4.85
N ARG A 333 4.39 8.77 3.78
CA ARG A 333 4.43 9.91 2.87
C ARG A 333 3.14 10.05 2.06
N PHE A 334 2.52 8.96 1.63
CA PHE A 334 1.25 8.99 0.89
C PHE A 334 0.10 9.40 1.80
N PHE A 335 0.04 8.85 3.01
CA PHE A 335 -0.92 9.25 4.03
C PHE A 335 -0.84 10.75 4.33
N ASP A 336 0.37 11.23 4.61
CA ASP A 336 0.66 12.65 4.84
C ASP A 336 0.13 13.51 3.69
N ASN A 337 0.51 13.18 2.45
CA ASN A 337 0.09 13.93 1.27
C ASN A 337 -1.44 14.00 1.08
N LEU A 338 -2.16 12.93 1.39
CA LEU A 338 -3.63 12.91 1.34
C LEU A 338 -4.27 13.71 2.51
N SER A 339 -3.59 13.86 3.64
CA SER A 339 -4.12 14.59 4.80
C SER A 339 -4.04 16.12 4.67
N GLN A 340 -3.10 16.63 3.86
CA GLN A 340 -2.79 18.06 3.83
C GLN A 340 -3.89 18.94 3.20
N SER A 341 -4.70 18.41 2.28
CA SER A 341 -5.75 19.18 1.60
C SER A 341 -6.90 18.28 1.15
N THR A 342 -8.12 18.63 1.57
CA THR A 342 -9.34 17.96 1.13
C THR A 342 -9.51 18.07 -0.38
N GLU A 343 -9.25 19.24 -0.97
CA GLU A 343 -9.32 19.48 -2.42
C GLU A 343 -8.40 18.51 -3.18
N PHE A 344 -7.13 18.45 -2.78
CA PHE A 344 -6.16 17.58 -3.42
C PHE A 344 -6.51 16.11 -3.23
N ALA A 345 -6.85 15.69 -2.00
CA ALA A 345 -7.22 14.31 -1.72
C ALA A 345 -8.44 13.87 -2.53
N TYR A 346 -9.44 14.74 -2.66
CA TYR A 346 -10.61 14.52 -3.48
C TYR A 346 -10.24 14.35 -4.96
N ALA A 347 -9.49 15.29 -5.53
CA ALA A 347 -8.99 15.18 -6.91
C ALA A 347 -8.16 13.90 -7.13
N SER A 348 -7.34 13.54 -6.15
CA SER A 348 -6.49 12.35 -6.16
C SER A 348 -7.30 11.05 -6.18
N HIS A 349 -8.38 10.97 -5.38
CA HIS A 349 -9.31 9.83 -5.41
C HIS A 349 -10.05 9.73 -6.75
N LEU A 350 -10.56 10.86 -7.28
CA LEU A 350 -11.24 10.86 -8.58
C LEU A 350 -10.30 10.39 -9.70
N GLU A 351 -9.05 10.87 -9.72
CA GLU A 351 -8.07 10.42 -10.70
C GLU A 351 -7.71 8.93 -10.53
N ASN A 352 -7.65 8.43 -9.29
CA ASN A 352 -7.44 7.00 -9.03
C ASN A 352 -8.57 6.16 -9.65
N ALA A 353 -9.83 6.57 -9.48
CA ALA A 353 -10.97 5.89 -10.09
C ALA A 353 -10.95 5.97 -11.64
N ARG A 354 -10.65 7.14 -12.21
CA ARG A 354 -10.56 7.31 -13.67
C ARG A 354 -9.51 6.39 -14.29
N ARG A 355 -8.33 6.27 -13.68
CA ARG A 355 -7.26 5.37 -14.14
C ARG A 355 -7.60 3.89 -14.01
N ARG A 356 -8.59 3.57 -13.18
CA ARG A 356 -9.14 2.22 -13.05
C ARG A 356 -10.29 1.95 -14.02
N GLY A 357 -10.62 2.92 -14.89
CA GLY A 357 -11.72 2.82 -15.86
C GLY A 357 -13.09 2.85 -15.20
N VAL A 358 -13.21 3.52 -14.04
CA VAL A 358 -14.48 3.65 -13.31
C VAL A 358 -15.13 4.97 -13.70
N GLU A 359 -16.38 4.88 -14.15
CA GLU A 359 -17.24 6.05 -14.39
C GLU A 359 -17.63 6.66 -13.04
N ILE A 360 -16.99 7.79 -12.70
CA ILE A 360 -17.10 8.41 -11.37
C ILE A 360 -18.44 9.12 -11.15
N ASP A 361 -19.07 9.55 -12.24
CA ASP A 361 -20.29 10.36 -12.27
C ASP A 361 -21.53 9.52 -12.58
N GLU A 362 -21.34 8.28 -13.04
CA GLU A 362 -22.43 7.35 -13.23
C GLU A 362 -22.94 6.87 -11.85
N PRO A 363 -24.27 6.92 -11.60
CA PRO A 363 -24.88 6.31 -10.44
C PRO A 363 -24.49 4.83 -10.29
N LEU A 364 -24.25 4.40 -9.05
CA LEU A 364 -24.21 2.97 -8.77
C LEU A 364 -25.56 2.32 -9.10
N GLY A 365 -25.55 1.04 -9.47
CA GLY A 365 -26.76 0.25 -9.46
C GLY A 365 -27.39 0.22 -8.06
N VAL A 366 -28.72 0.27 -7.98
CA VAL A 366 -29.44 0.39 -6.69
C VAL A 366 -29.14 -0.79 -5.75
N ALA A 367 -28.97 -2.01 -6.27
CA ALA A 367 -28.60 -3.18 -5.46
C ALA A 367 -27.20 -3.02 -4.85
N TRP A 368 -26.26 -2.46 -5.62
CA TRP A 368 -24.91 -2.17 -5.13
C TRP A 368 -24.84 -1.00 -4.16
N ALA A 369 -25.62 0.05 -4.37
CA ALA A 369 -25.76 1.11 -3.38
C ALA A 369 -26.36 0.56 -2.08
N LEU A 370 -27.43 -0.24 -2.17
CA LEU A 370 -28.07 -0.89 -1.03
C LEU A 370 -27.05 -1.69 -0.22
N ARG A 371 -26.21 -2.49 -0.88
CA ARG A 371 -25.14 -3.27 -0.23
C ARG A 371 -24.25 -2.40 0.66
N ILE A 372 -23.71 -1.33 0.10
CA ILE A 372 -22.80 -0.42 0.82
C ILE A 372 -23.53 0.23 1.99
N ILE A 373 -24.78 0.67 1.76
CA ILE A 373 -25.62 1.30 2.77
C ILE A 373 -25.91 0.34 3.92
N ILE A 374 -26.28 -0.92 3.65
CA ILE A 374 -26.55 -1.92 4.70
C ILE A 374 -25.27 -2.30 5.43
N ALA A 375 -24.13 -2.44 4.75
CA ALA A 375 -22.88 -2.80 5.41
C ALA A 375 -22.36 -1.70 6.36
N GLN A 376 -22.66 -0.44 6.06
CA GLN A 376 -22.13 0.73 6.77
C GLN A 376 -23.25 1.68 7.22
N PHE A 377 -24.42 1.13 7.54
CA PHE A 377 -25.63 1.90 7.83
C PHE A 377 -25.42 2.92 8.97
N PRO A 378 -24.78 2.57 10.10
CA PRO A 378 -24.52 3.51 11.19
C PRO A 378 -23.77 4.77 10.78
N VAL A 379 -22.93 4.66 9.75
CA VAL A 379 -22.05 5.75 9.28
C VAL A 379 -22.66 6.52 8.12
N LEU A 380 -23.37 5.83 7.22
CA LEU A 380 -23.83 6.41 5.96
C LEU A 380 -25.27 6.90 5.98
N ALA A 381 -26.13 6.43 6.90
CA ALA A 381 -27.57 6.63 6.77
C ALA A 381 -27.99 8.11 6.73
N GLN A 382 -27.37 8.98 7.53
CA GLN A 382 -27.68 10.43 7.50
C GLN A 382 -27.25 11.08 6.18
N ASP A 383 -26.11 10.69 5.64
CA ASP A 383 -25.65 11.18 4.35
C ASP A 383 -26.53 10.71 3.20
N MET A 384 -26.97 9.46 3.22
CA MET A 384 -27.92 8.95 2.23
C MET A 384 -29.21 9.77 2.23
N LYS A 385 -29.70 10.18 3.41
CA LYS A 385 -30.84 11.11 3.51
C LYS A 385 -30.52 12.49 2.94
N LYS A 386 -29.32 13.04 3.20
CA LYS A 386 -28.87 14.32 2.61
C LYS A 386 -28.85 14.23 1.08
N LEU A 387 -28.26 13.17 0.52
CA LEU A 387 -28.24 12.95 -0.92
C LEU A 387 -29.65 12.81 -1.51
N ALA A 388 -30.52 12.03 -0.85
CA ALA A 388 -31.92 11.88 -1.27
C ALA A 388 -32.66 13.22 -1.33
N ARG A 389 -32.48 14.09 -0.33
CA ARG A 389 -33.08 15.43 -0.27
C ARG A 389 -32.35 16.49 -1.12
N GLY A 390 -31.13 16.17 -1.56
CA GLY A 390 -30.21 17.07 -2.24
C GLY A 390 -29.66 18.18 -1.36
N GLU A 391 -29.37 17.83 -0.11
CA GLU A 391 -28.64 18.65 0.85
C GLU A 391 -27.13 18.45 0.67
N PRO A 392 -26.30 19.48 0.97
CA PRO A 392 -24.86 19.38 0.88
C PRO A 392 -24.29 18.45 1.96
N ILE A 393 -23.16 17.81 1.66
CA ILE A 393 -22.42 16.95 2.61
C ILE A 393 -21.29 17.71 3.32
N GLY A 394 -20.97 18.94 2.87
CA GLY A 394 -19.94 19.81 3.42
C GLY A 394 -18.57 19.63 2.75
N CYS A 395 -18.55 19.11 1.53
CA CYS A 395 -17.33 19.01 0.70
C CYS A 395 -17.55 19.93 -0.50
N ASP A 396 -16.87 21.08 -0.50
CA ASP A 396 -17.21 22.20 -1.39
C ASP A 396 -17.17 21.78 -2.87
N GLU A 397 -16.12 21.08 -3.30
CA GLU A 397 -15.96 20.65 -4.70
C GLU A 397 -17.03 19.65 -5.13
N PHE A 398 -17.46 18.76 -4.23
CA PHE A 398 -18.55 17.83 -4.47
C PHE A 398 -19.91 18.55 -4.51
N ASP A 399 -20.16 19.40 -3.52
CA ASP A 399 -21.44 20.09 -3.37
C ASP A 399 -21.67 21.09 -4.51
N GLU A 400 -20.62 21.76 -4.98
CA GLU A 400 -20.66 22.61 -6.18
C GLU A 400 -20.96 21.81 -7.45
N TYR A 401 -20.29 20.67 -7.65
CA TYR A 401 -20.54 19.77 -8.78
C TYR A 401 -22.01 19.30 -8.83
N GLN A 402 -22.58 18.95 -7.67
CA GLN A 402 -23.98 18.54 -7.57
C GLN A 402 -24.94 19.71 -7.87
N LYS A 403 -24.64 20.91 -7.38
CA LYS A 403 -25.44 22.12 -7.64
C LYS A 403 -25.43 22.52 -9.11
N SER A 404 -24.31 22.34 -9.82
CA SER A 404 -24.21 22.62 -11.25
C SER A 404 -24.89 21.59 -12.15
N GLY A 405 -25.57 20.60 -11.58
CA GLY A 405 -26.27 19.55 -12.31
C GLY A 405 -25.36 18.42 -12.81
N GLY A 406 -24.13 18.30 -12.29
CA GLY A 406 -23.14 17.34 -12.76
C GLY A 406 -23.60 15.87 -12.69
N SER A 407 -24.47 15.52 -11.74
CA SER A 407 -25.02 14.16 -11.63
C SER A 407 -26.40 14.00 -12.28
N THR A 408 -26.93 15.03 -12.95
CA THR A 408 -28.31 15.06 -13.47
C THR A 408 -28.42 14.76 -14.96
N THR A 409 -27.55 13.91 -15.51
CA THR A 409 -27.80 13.30 -16.82
C THR A 409 -29.05 12.43 -16.72
N LYS A 410 -30.22 13.07 -16.86
CA LYS A 410 -31.49 12.40 -17.14
C LYS A 410 -31.32 11.73 -18.49
N VAL A 411 -30.89 10.49 -18.49
CA VAL A 411 -31.09 9.63 -19.65
C VAL A 411 -32.60 9.48 -19.78
N GLU A 412 -33.17 9.94 -20.90
CA GLU A 412 -34.61 9.80 -21.15
C GLU A 412 -35.00 8.32 -21.02
N GLY A 413 -35.85 8.01 -20.04
CA GLY A 413 -36.34 6.65 -19.77
C GLY A 413 -35.72 5.94 -18.55
N GLU A 414 -34.64 6.44 -17.94
CA GLU A 414 -34.14 5.87 -16.68
C GLU A 414 -35.03 6.28 -15.49
N ALA A 415 -35.46 5.31 -14.69
CA ALA A 415 -36.18 5.56 -13.45
C ALA A 415 -35.29 6.38 -12.50
N GLN A 416 -35.88 7.34 -11.78
CA GLN A 416 -35.14 8.11 -10.78
C GLN A 416 -34.61 7.17 -9.69
N PHE A 417 -33.36 7.41 -9.28
CA PHE A 417 -32.69 6.58 -8.28
C PHE A 417 -33.49 6.57 -6.96
N SER A 418 -33.86 5.38 -6.48
CA SER A 418 -34.58 5.15 -5.23
C SER A 418 -34.36 3.70 -4.79
N LEU A 419 -34.28 3.44 -3.47
CA LEU A 419 -34.22 2.07 -2.97
C LEU A 419 -35.49 1.27 -3.28
N SER A 420 -36.63 1.96 -3.48
CA SER A 420 -37.90 1.34 -3.89
C SER A 420 -37.83 0.64 -5.25
N ASN A 421 -36.82 0.95 -6.06
CA ASN A 421 -36.60 0.30 -7.36
C ASN A 421 -36.03 -1.12 -7.21
N PHE A 422 -35.62 -1.51 -6.00
CA PHE A 422 -35.03 -2.82 -5.73
C PHE A 422 -35.71 -3.56 -4.57
N VAL A 423 -35.91 -2.89 -3.43
CA VAL A 423 -36.47 -3.50 -2.21
C VAL A 423 -37.58 -2.65 -1.61
N THR A 424 -38.48 -3.29 -0.86
CA THR A 424 -39.49 -2.58 -0.05
C THR A 424 -38.89 -2.04 1.25
N GLU A 425 -39.52 -1.03 1.86
CA GLU A 425 -39.09 -0.51 3.17
C GLU A 425 -39.11 -1.60 4.25
N ALA A 426 -40.14 -2.46 4.26
CA ALA A 426 -40.25 -3.57 5.20
C ALA A 426 -39.07 -4.53 5.05
N ARG A 427 -38.75 -4.93 3.81
CA ARG A 427 -37.63 -5.83 3.52
C ARG A 427 -36.28 -5.21 3.90
N PHE A 428 -36.09 -3.92 3.64
CA PHE A 428 -34.89 -3.21 4.08
C PHE A 428 -34.73 -3.21 5.60
N ARG A 429 -35.82 -3.01 6.36
CA ARG A 429 -35.79 -3.09 7.83
C ARG A 429 -35.47 -4.51 8.32
N GLU A 430 -35.96 -5.56 7.66
CA GLU A 430 -35.58 -6.94 7.96
C GLU A 430 -34.07 -7.16 7.77
N MET A 431 -33.50 -6.64 6.67
CA MET A 431 -32.06 -6.69 6.44
C MET A 431 -31.28 -5.96 7.54
N LEU A 432 -31.72 -4.75 7.94
CA LEU A 432 -31.10 -4.04 9.06
C LEU A 432 -31.16 -4.83 10.37
N ALA A 433 -32.32 -5.42 10.68
CA ALA A 433 -32.49 -6.24 11.89
C ALA A 433 -31.57 -7.47 11.87
N LEU A 434 -31.32 -8.06 10.70
CA LEU A 434 -30.40 -9.19 10.56
C LEU A 434 -28.95 -8.82 10.90
N PHE A 435 -28.47 -7.65 10.45
CA PHE A 435 -27.07 -7.25 10.62
C PHE A 435 -26.80 -6.46 11.90
N TYR A 436 -27.80 -5.73 12.41
CA TYR A 436 -27.66 -4.83 13.55
C TYR A 436 -28.53 -5.21 14.75
N GLY A 437 -29.30 -6.30 14.66
CA GLY A 437 -30.17 -6.78 15.73
C GLY A 437 -31.28 -5.80 16.09
N ASP A 438 -31.72 -5.85 17.35
CA ASP A 438 -32.79 -4.99 17.90
C ASP A 438 -32.28 -3.60 18.31
N SER A 439 -31.26 -3.06 17.61
CA SER A 439 -30.73 -1.72 17.90
C SER A 439 -31.82 -0.67 17.71
N LYS A 440 -32.33 -0.14 18.83
CA LYS A 440 -33.41 0.86 18.84
C LYS A 440 -33.08 2.07 17.98
N GLU A 441 -31.84 2.57 18.06
CA GLU A 441 -31.40 3.75 17.32
C GLU A 441 -31.46 3.53 15.80
N ILE A 442 -31.04 2.36 15.33
CA ILE A 442 -31.06 1.99 13.90
C ILE A 442 -32.49 1.69 13.45
N MET A 443 -33.25 0.90 14.22
CA MET A 443 -34.57 0.44 13.81
C MET A 443 -35.63 1.54 13.85
N GLU A 444 -35.50 2.52 14.75
CA GLU A 444 -36.40 3.68 14.83
C GLU A 444 -35.99 4.83 13.90
N MET A 445 -34.86 4.72 13.19
CA MET A 445 -34.45 5.72 12.22
C MET A 445 -35.52 5.87 11.13
N ASP A 446 -35.90 7.12 10.88
CA ASP A 446 -36.72 7.47 9.73
C ASP A 446 -35.90 7.33 8.44
N ILE A 447 -36.26 6.33 7.63
CA ILE A 447 -35.62 5.98 6.36
C ILE A 447 -36.51 6.31 5.16
N LEU A 448 -37.65 7.00 5.37
CA LEU A 448 -38.64 7.21 4.31
C LEU A 448 -38.04 7.93 3.09
N ASP A 449 -37.12 8.88 3.32
CA ASP A 449 -36.41 9.59 2.26
C ASP A 449 -35.64 8.66 1.31
N LEU A 450 -35.15 7.51 1.82
CA LEU A 450 -34.36 6.56 1.01
C LEU A 450 -35.22 5.83 -0.04
N PHE A 451 -36.54 5.79 0.16
CA PHE A 451 -37.52 5.16 -0.74
C PHE A 451 -38.28 6.15 -1.61
N GLN A 452 -37.95 7.45 -1.51
CA GLN A 452 -38.43 8.47 -2.45
C GLN A 452 -37.39 8.66 -3.56
N PRO A 453 -37.74 9.27 -4.71
CA PRO A 453 -36.77 9.61 -5.73
C PRO A 453 -35.68 10.56 -5.22
N TRP A 454 -34.41 10.15 -5.35
CA TRP A 454 -33.27 10.89 -4.82
C TRP A 454 -32.94 12.06 -5.73
N ARG A 455 -32.63 13.21 -5.11
CA ARG A 455 -32.14 14.38 -5.84
C ARG A 455 -30.71 14.20 -6.33
N TYR A 456 -29.84 13.60 -5.50
CA TYR A 456 -28.47 13.23 -5.87
C TYR A 456 -28.29 11.72 -5.71
N PRO A 457 -28.08 10.95 -6.79
CA PRO A 457 -27.85 9.51 -6.69
C PRO A 457 -26.49 9.20 -6.05
N VAL A 458 -26.34 7.97 -5.55
CA VAL A 458 -25.06 7.50 -4.99
C VAL A 458 -24.06 7.26 -6.13
N THR A 459 -22.92 7.94 -6.06
CA THR A 459 -21.84 7.89 -7.08
C THR A 459 -20.49 7.67 -6.42
N ILE A 460 -19.48 7.29 -7.21
CA ILE A 460 -18.09 7.16 -6.72
C ILE A 460 -17.52 8.49 -6.28
N ARG A 461 -17.98 9.56 -6.90
CA ARG A 461 -17.65 10.92 -6.50
C ARG A 461 -18.03 11.22 -5.04
N TYR A 462 -19.17 10.73 -4.55
CA TYR A 462 -19.55 10.88 -3.14
C TYR A 462 -18.56 10.17 -2.20
N PHE A 463 -18.18 8.93 -2.53
CA PHE A 463 -17.22 8.18 -1.71
C PHE A 463 -15.83 8.83 -1.70
N ALA A 464 -15.38 9.38 -2.84
CA ALA A 464 -14.15 10.17 -2.91
C ALA A 464 -14.19 11.38 -1.98
N ALA A 465 -15.31 12.10 -1.94
CA ALA A 465 -15.48 13.30 -1.11
C ALA A 465 -15.36 12.96 0.38
N ARG A 466 -16.04 11.90 0.84
CA ARG A 466 -15.97 11.49 2.25
C ARG A 466 -14.61 10.94 2.65
N ALA A 467 -13.95 10.15 1.80
CA ALA A 467 -12.59 9.71 2.06
C ALA A 467 -11.62 10.90 2.18
N ALA A 468 -11.71 11.89 1.26
CA ALA A 468 -10.88 13.09 1.29
C ALA A 468 -11.03 13.90 2.58
N GLN A 469 -12.27 14.14 3.01
CA GLN A 469 -12.55 14.82 4.28
C GLN A 469 -12.00 14.05 5.49
N ALA A 470 -12.06 12.71 5.46
CA ALA A 470 -11.55 11.87 6.53
C ALA A 470 -10.01 11.86 6.63
N TYR A 471 -9.28 11.91 5.51
CA TYR A 471 -7.81 12.11 5.56
C TYR A 471 -7.46 13.45 6.19
N ASN A 472 -8.21 14.50 5.86
CA ASN A 472 -7.93 15.85 6.35
C ASN A 472 -8.14 16.02 7.87
N ILE A 473 -8.76 15.04 8.55
CA ILE A 473 -8.74 14.95 10.01
C ILE A 473 -7.30 15.04 10.56
N PHE A 474 -6.33 14.47 9.83
CA PHE A 474 -4.93 14.33 10.26
C PHE A 474 -4.01 15.45 9.77
N GLU A 475 -4.54 16.50 9.13
CA GLU A 475 -3.75 17.63 8.60
C GLU A 475 -2.76 18.24 9.61
N SER A 476 -3.14 18.26 10.89
CA SER A 476 -2.33 18.81 11.97
C SER A 476 -1.11 17.94 12.37
N PHE A 477 -1.01 16.72 11.86
CA PHE A 477 0.09 15.81 12.15
C PHE A 477 1.04 15.68 10.96
N GLU A 478 2.33 15.85 11.24
CA GLU A 478 3.37 15.29 10.39
C GLU A 478 3.71 13.86 10.87
N PRO A 479 3.94 12.88 9.97
CA PRO A 479 4.39 11.56 10.38
C PRO A 479 5.69 11.65 11.17
N ALA A 480 5.69 11.16 12.41
CA ALA A 480 6.85 11.24 13.29
C ALA A 480 7.81 10.07 13.07
N SER A 481 7.27 8.88 12.80
CA SER A 481 8.06 7.66 12.67
C SER A 481 7.37 6.59 11.84
N VAL A 482 8.17 5.61 11.47
CA VAL A 482 7.71 4.34 10.91
C VAL A 482 8.17 3.17 11.76
N CYS A 483 7.36 2.11 11.83
CA CYS A 483 7.66 0.92 12.61
C CYS A 483 7.42 -0.36 11.81
N ILE A 484 8.26 -1.37 12.02
CA ILE A 484 7.96 -2.73 11.60
C ILE A 484 7.71 -3.58 12.84
N GLU A 485 6.52 -4.16 12.91
CA GLU A 485 6.14 -5.14 13.91
C GLU A 485 6.42 -6.54 13.37
N TYR A 486 7.14 -7.34 14.14
CA TYR A 486 7.49 -8.70 13.76
C TYR A 486 6.69 -9.70 14.58
N HIS A 487 5.93 -10.52 13.86
CA HIS A 487 5.03 -11.50 14.44
C HIS A 487 5.48 -12.91 14.09
N ASN A 488 5.29 -13.82 15.03
CA ASN A 488 5.43 -15.24 14.79
C ASN A 488 4.09 -15.80 14.33
N ALA A 489 4.06 -16.34 13.10
CA ALA A 489 2.84 -16.86 12.48
C ALA A 489 2.31 -18.12 13.18
N ARG A 490 3.14 -18.84 13.95
CA ARG A 490 2.75 -20.07 14.65
C ARG A 490 2.21 -19.80 16.05
N SER A 491 2.90 -18.97 16.83
CA SER A 491 2.44 -18.58 18.17
C SER A 491 1.45 -17.42 18.16
N LEU A 492 1.25 -16.79 16.98
CA LEU A 492 0.40 -15.61 16.78
C LEU A 492 0.83 -14.40 17.65
N SER A 493 2.07 -14.37 18.12
CA SER A 493 2.58 -13.36 19.05
C SER A 493 3.58 -12.40 18.40
N ILE A 494 3.63 -11.17 18.90
CA ILE A 494 4.67 -10.20 18.56
C ILE A 494 5.97 -10.60 19.27
N PHE A 495 7.08 -10.71 18.54
CA PHE A 495 8.39 -11.00 19.11
C PHE A 495 9.37 -9.83 19.01
N GLY A 496 9.06 -8.77 18.24
CA GLY A 496 9.93 -7.61 18.19
C GLY A 496 9.43 -6.46 17.32
N PHE A 497 10.07 -5.31 17.51
CA PHE A 497 9.78 -4.07 16.79
C PHE A 497 11.07 -3.47 16.22
N LYS A 498 10.96 -2.79 15.09
CA LYS A 498 12.01 -1.92 14.54
C LYS A 498 11.42 -0.56 14.24
N HIS A 499 11.81 0.43 15.04
CA HIS A 499 11.29 1.79 14.97
C HIS A 499 12.32 2.72 14.32
N TYR A 500 11.88 3.56 13.39
CA TYR A 500 12.73 4.51 12.65
C TYR A 500 12.06 5.88 12.62
N PRO A 501 12.80 6.98 12.80
CA PRO A 501 12.24 8.32 12.57
C PRO A 501 11.80 8.46 11.11
N PHE A 502 10.76 9.24 10.87
CA PHE A 502 10.36 9.59 9.52
C PHE A 502 11.42 10.52 8.91
N ASP A 503 11.88 10.18 7.70
CA ASP A 503 12.93 10.93 7.00
C ASP A 503 12.45 11.27 5.58
N LEU A 504 11.99 12.52 5.42
CA LEU A 504 11.47 13.04 4.16
C LEU A 504 12.54 13.01 3.05
N LYS A 505 13.79 13.37 3.38
CA LYS A 505 14.89 13.41 2.40
C LYS A 505 15.20 12.01 1.89
N LEU A 506 15.20 11.02 2.78
CA LEU A 506 15.46 9.64 2.43
C LEU A 506 14.36 9.09 1.50
N ILE A 507 13.09 9.32 1.80
CA ILE A 507 12.00 8.83 0.95
C ILE A 507 11.98 9.53 -0.42
N GLU A 508 12.30 10.82 -0.49
CA GLU A 508 12.47 11.54 -1.76
C GLU A 508 13.61 10.97 -2.60
N GLN A 509 14.75 10.62 -1.99
CA GLN A 509 15.84 9.92 -2.68
C GLN A 509 15.41 8.54 -3.19
N HIS A 510 14.58 7.82 -2.44
CA HIS A 510 14.06 6.53 -2.87
C HIS A 510 13.08 6.69 -4.05
N MET A 511 12.20 7.70 -4.01
CA MET A 511 11.29 8.06 -5.10
C MET A 511 12.03 8.41 -6.39
N ASP A 512 13.08 9.22 -6.31
CA ASP A 512 13.93 9.55 -7.46
C ASP A 512 14.58 8.29 -8.06
N LYS A 513 15.19 7.44 -7.21
CA LYS A 513 15.84 6.20 -7.67
C LYS A 513 14.85 5.21 -8.28
N ALA A 514 13.65 5.09 -7.72
CA ALA A 514 12.60 4.24 -8.24
C ALA A 514 12.07 4.78 -9.59
N SER A 515 11.86 6.09 -9.67
CA SER A 515 11.41 6.77 -10.88
C SER A 515 12.38 6.55 -12.04
N LYS A 516 13.67 6.78 -11.82
CA LYS A 516 14.72 6.53 -12.83
C LYS A 516 14.78 5.09 -13.31
N PHE A 517 14.49 4.13 -12.42
CA PHE A 517 14.40 2.71 -12.81
C PHE A 517 13.19 2.47 -13.71
N TRP A 518 12.01 2.92 -13.27
CA TRP A 518 10.75 2.66 -13.97
C TRP A 518 10.62 3.42 -15.30
N SER A 519 11.27 4.57 -15.42
CA SER A 519 11.39 5.36 -16.66
C SER A 519 12.56 4.96 -17.56
N GLY A 520 13.34 3.94 -17.19
CA GLY A 520 14.50 3.50 -17.98
C GLY A 520 15.67 4.49 -18.03
N GLN A 521 15.63 5.60 -17.27
CA GLN A 521 16.70 6.60 -17.22
C GLN A 521 17.99 6.08 -16.55
N ARG A 522 17.93 4.94 -15.86
CA ARG A 522 19.13 4.25 -15.36
C ARG A 522 19.01 2.74 -15.57
N PRO A 523 20.13 2.02 -15.76
CA PRO A 523 20.12 0.56 -15.80
C PRO A 523 19.80 -0.04 -14.42
N PRO A 524 19.26 -1.27 -14.37
CA PRO A 524 19.11 -2.04 -13.14
C PRO A 524 20.47 -2.44 -12.56
N LYS A 525 20.56 -2.52 -11.23
CA LYS A 525 21.73 -3.00 -10.49
C LYS A 525 21.63 -4.49 -10.13
N GLU A 526 22.72 -5.23 -10.31
CA GLU A 526 22.84 -6.59 -9.80
C GLU A 526 23.09 -6.62 -8.28
N THR A 527 22.72 -7.73 -7.64
CA THR A 527 23.03 -7.95 -6.22
C THR A 527 24.49 -8.36 -6.05
N ASN A 528 25.14 -7.88 -4.99
CA ASN A 528 26.46 -8.36 -4.58
C ASN A 528 26.38 -9.67 -3.78
N ASP A 529 25.18 -10.13 -3.42
CA ASP A 529 24.97 -11.37 -2.67
C ASP A 529 24.78 -12.57 -3.61
N LEU A 530 25.87 -13.32 -3.81
CA LEU A 530 25.87 -14.53 -4.64
C LEU A 530 24.96 -15.64 -4.11
N THR A 531 24.61 -15.65 -2.81
CA THR A 531 23.69 -16.67 -2.27
C THR A 531 22.27 -16.51 -2.84
N MET A 532 21.89 -15.26 -3.14
CA MET A 532 20.62 -14.96 -3.78
C MET A 532 20.61 -15.38 -5.24
N CYS A 533 21.73 -15.21 -5.95
CA CYS A 533 21.89 -15.66 -7.33
C CYS A 533 21.67 -17.18 -7.47
N ARG A 534 22.06 -17.98 -6.45
CA ARG A 534 21.84 -19.43 -6.45
C ARG A 534 20.36 -19.83 -6.50
N ARG A 535 19.46 -18.98 -6.00
CA ARG A 535 18.00 -19.23 -5.95
C ARG A 535 17.23 -18.38 -6.96
N CYS A 536 17.92 -17.72 -7.88
CA CYS A 536 17.30 -16.91 -8.92
C CYS A 536 16.89 -17.78 -10.10
N ASP A 537 15.67 -17.58 -10.61
CA ASP A 537 15.16 -18.35 -11.77
C ASP A 537 15.94 -18.03 -13.05
N PHE A 538 16.55 -16.84 -13.13
CA PHE A 538 17.36 -16.39 -14.27
C PHE A 538 18.85 -16.75 -14.15
N ARG A 539 19.25 -17.54 -13.14
CA ARG A 539 20.67 -17.75 -12.80
C ARG A 539 21.48 -18.39 -13.93
N THR A 540 20.87 -19.19 -14.79
CA THR A 540 21.62 -19.95 -15.80
C THR A 540 22.13 -19.07 -16.93
N ARG A 541 21.50 -17.90 -17.11
CA ARG A 541 21.83 -16.93 -18.17
C ARG A 541 22.07 -15.51 -17.66
N CYS A 542 21.98 -15.29 -16.35
CA CYS A 542 22.22 -13.97 -15.76
C CYS A 542 23.70 -13.58 -15.92
N PRO A 543 24.01 -12.41 -16.52
CA PRO A 543 25.39 -11.96 -16.72
C PRO A 543 26.12 -11.72 -15.39
N ALA A 544 25.41 -11.45 -14.28
CA ALA A 544 26.04 -11.22 -12.98
C ALA A 544 26.93 -12.39 -12.50
N ILE A 545 26.64 -13.63 -12.92
CA ILE A 545 27.42 -14.81 -12.56
C ILE A 545 27.96 -15.60 -13.76
N ASN A 546 27.55 -15.25 -14.98
CA ASN A 546 27.96 -15.94 -16.21
C ASN A 546 28.77 -15.06 -17.18
N LYS A 547 29.25 -13.88 -16.74
CA LYS A 547 30.11 -13.00 -17.56
C LYS A 547 31.38 -13.75 -18.02
N PRO A 548 31.80 -13.61 -19.30
CA PRO A 548 33.04 -14.19 -19.77
C PRO A 548 34.24 -13.65 -18.99
N VAL A 549 35.17 -14.56 -18.68
CA VAL A 549 36.30 -14.40 -17.73
C VAL A 549 37.21 -13.19 -18.05
N ASP A 550 37.27 -12.75 -19.31
CA ASP A 550 38.24 -11.76 -19.80
C ASP A 550 38.10 -10.38 -19.15
N THR A 551 36.91 -9.99 -18.68
CA THR A 551 36.69 -8.69 -18.01
C THR A 551 36.89 -8.76 -16.49
N LEU A 552 36.53 -9.88 -15.86
CA LEU A 552 36.66 -10.08 -14.41
C LEU A 552 38.11 -10.32 -13.98
N ALA A 553 38.89 -11.03 -14.80
CA ALA A 553 40.31 -11.26 -14.53
C ALA A 553 41.11 -9.95 -14.60
N GLY A 554 40.84 -9.09 -15.59
CA GLY A 554 41.50 -7.78 -15.74
C GLY A 554 41.27 -6.87 -14.53
N ASP A 555 40.00 -6.69 -14.13
CA ASP A 555 39.64 -5.84 -12.98
C ASP A 555 40.13 -6.40 -11.63
N ALA A 556 40.10 -7.73 -11.46
CA ALA A 556 40.59 -8.37 -10.24
C ALA A 556 42.12 -8.29 -10.13
N ILE A 557 42.85 -8.45 -11.25
CA ILE A 557 44.31 -8.26 -11.31
C ILE A 557 44.65 -6.80 -11.02
N TYR A 558 43.91 -5.84 -11.59
CA TYR A 558 44.17 -4.41 -11.38
C TYR A 558 43.96 -3.99 -9.91
N LYS A 559 42.89 -4.45 -9.26
CA LYS A 559 42.64 -4.17 -7.83
C LYS A 559 43.64 -4.84 -6.89
N LEU A 560 44.17 -6.00 -7.26
CA LEU A 560 45.25 -6.67 -6.51
C LEU A 560 46.61 -5.98 -6.67
N LEU A 561 46.80 -5.18 -7.73
CA LEU A 561 48.02 -4.40 -7.96
C LEU A 561 48.00 -3.01 -7.28
N GLU A 562 46.83 -2.52 -6.86
CA GLU A 562 46.67 -1.26 -6.13
C GLU A 562 46.68 -1.41 -4.58
N MET A 563 46.71 -2.64 -4.06
CA MET A 563 46.87 -2.97 -2.63
C MET A 563 48.31 -3.38 -2.32
#